data_AF-A0A954E7H9-F1
#
_entry.id   AF-A0A954E7H9-F1
#
_cell.length_a   1.000
_cell.length_b   1.000
_cell.length_c   1.000
_cell.angle_alpha   90.00
_cell.angle_beta   90.00
_cell.angle_gamma   90.00
#
_symmetry.space_group_name_H-M   'P 1'
#
loop_
_entity.id
_entity.type
_entity.pdbx_description
1 polymer ?
#
loop_
_entity_poly.entity_id
_entity_poly.type
_entity_poly.pdbx_seq_one_letter_code
_entity_poly.pdbx_strand_id
1 'polypeptide(L)'
;MTDTDFRKISIMAVIFLVILRMSIGWQMLYEGLWKFQTLNTSSPWTAEPYLKNAQGPFRNYYRGLTGDPNDLRYMDYETVSARWSDWASRFAAHYGLNENQQRALNTMVHGPAEFRRGLAELPAGVRLEKDGKRGIHYDAEKKQLVVDGKLHMTPREKQDVLAQVNFDEASDSLADIEDPVVRKFVEEVQKIYDQQAKLSYLEKALGILRGNPEFATVVDASQKGTHDETRLGKIQIYRDRLNRYEAKLARATTQFDWDHLDYDWKEIQQMRSEIVGPIRGLEKDMEWQAEKLLGTDQLARGPLPAVLTEQRKIDLQTMYALTIIGSLLIAGLFTRLAAFAGAILLLNFYLAYPPFPGFAHPPGTEHSLFMNKLLIEVLMLTMLVFLPTGRWFGIDAMFSSLFRKRKPDDRH
;
A
#
# COMPACT_ATOMS: atom_id res chain seq x y z
N MET A 1 34.95 44.06 5.62
CA MET A 1 33.99 43.91 4.53
C MET A 1 32.95 45.00 4.65
N THR A 2 33.20 46.07 3.91
CA THR A 2 32.53 47.36 3.87
C THR A 2 31.14 47.25 3.25
N ASP A 3 30.25 48.18 3.65
CA ASP A 3 28.87 48.35 3.20
C ASP A 3 28.64 47.95 1.74
N THR A 4 27.80 46.94 1.53
CA THR A 4 27.21 46.68 0.22
C THR A 4 26.32 47.86 -0.12
N ASP A 5 26.80 48.69 -1.05
CA ASP A 5 26.13 49.89 -1.52
C ASP A 5 24.79 49.53 -2.18
N PHE A 6 23.70 49.56 -1.39
CA PHE A 6 22.33 49.22 -1.80
C PHE A 6 21.77 50.17 -2.87
N ARG A 7 22.54 51.18 -3.31
CA ARG A 7 22.13 52.26 -4.23
C ARG A 7 22.12 51.87 -5.72
N LYS A 8 22.44 50.62 -6.09
CA LYS A 8 22.52 50.18 -7.50
C LYS A 8 21.33 49.35 -8.00
N ILE A 9 20.36 49.01 -7.16
CA ILE A 9 19.18 48.22 -7.54
C ILE A 9 17.95 49.13 -7.47
N SER A 10 17.18 49.21 -8.56
CA SER A 10 15.92 49.98 -8.58
C SER A 10 14.95 49.48 -7.52
N ILE A 11 14.22 50.39 -6.88
CA ILE A 11 13.16 50.07 -5.90
C ILE A 11 12.15 49.08 -6.51
N MET A 12 11.84 49.24 -7.79
CA MET A 12 10.94 48.31 -8.49
C MET A 12 11.52 46.89 -8.56
N ALA A 13 12.82 46.75 -8.85
CA ALA A 13 13.47 45.44 -8.86
C ALA A 13 13.45 44.79 -7.47
N VAL A 14 13.67 45.56 -6.40
CA VAL A 14 13.53 45.06 -5.02
C VAL A 14 12.11 44.57 -4.75
N ILE A 15 11.08 45.34 -5.13
CA ILE A 15 9.67 44.96 -4.97
C ILE A 15 9.36 43.66 -5.72
N PHE A 16 9.73 43.56 -7.00
CA PHE A 16 9.48 42.35 -7.79
C PHE A 16 10.21 41.13 -7.25
N LEU A 17 11.42 41.27 -6.72
CA LEU A 17 12.16 40.17 -6.11
C LEU A 17 11.54 39.70 -4.79
N VAL A 18 10.99 40.61 -4.01
CA VAL A 18 10.21 40.26 -2.80
C VAL A 18 8.91 39.57 -3.18
N ILE A 19 8.18 40.09 -4.16
CA ILE A 19 6.97 39.44 -4.68
C ILE A 19 7.30 38.05 -5.20
N LEU A 20 8.37 37.90 -6.00
CA LEU A 20 8.81 36.60 -6.51
C LEU A 20 9.07 35.60 -5.38
N ARG A 21 9.82 36.01 -4.35
CA ARG A 21 10.07 35.19 -3.16
C ARG A 21 8.76 34.78 -2.48
N MET A 22 7.84 35.73 -2.28
CA MET A 22 6.55 35.46 -1.65
C MET A 22 5.67 34.53 -2.49
N SER A 23 5.64 34.70 -3.81
CA SER A 23 4.87 33.86 -4.73
C SER A 23 5.37 32.42 -4.74
N ILE A 24 6.69 32.21 -4.84
CA ILE A 24 7.27 30.85 -4.80
C ILE A 24 7.06 30.23 -3.42
N GLY A 25 7.28 31.00 -2.35
CA GLY A 25 7.03 30.55 -0.99
C GLY A 25 5.57 30.15 -0.77
N TRP A 26 4.63 30.94 -1.29
CA TRP A 26 3.20 30.64 -1.26
C TRP A 26 2.87 29.36 -2.00
N GLN A 27 3.41 29.17 -3.21
CA GLN A 27 3.18 27.95 -3.98
C GLN A 27 3.66 26.70 -3.22
N MET A 28 4.88 26.71 -2.68
CA MET A 28 5.40 25.58 -1.91
C MET A 28 4.59 25.33 -0.64
N LEU A 29 4.21 26.39 0.08
CA LEU A 29 3.39 26.28 1.28
C LEU A 29 2.02 25.69 0.97
N TYR A 30 1.34 26.22 -0.04
CA TYR A 30 0.04 25.73 -0.49
C TYR A 30 0.11 24.25 -0.88
N GLU A 31 1.11 23.87 -1.66
CA GLU A 31 1.33 22.48 -2.07
C GLU A 31 1.57 21.55 -0.88
N GLY A 32 2.30 22.00 0.15
CA GLY A 32 2.52 21.24 1.38
C GLY A 32 1.25 21.10 2.22
N LEU A 33 0.53 22.21 2.44
CA LEU A 33 -0.71 22.24 3.23
C LEU A 33 -1.84 21.44 2.57
N TRP A 34 -2.00 21.56 1.26
CA TRP A 34 -2.98 20.78 0.50
C TRP A 34 -2.72 19.27 0.69
N LYS A 35 -1.46 18.84 0.58
CA LYS A 35 -1.08 17.44 0.83
C LYS A 35 -1.38 16.99 2.27
N PHE A 36 -1.13 17.83 3.27
CA PHE A 36 -1.53 17.54 4.65
C PHE A 36 -3.04 17.41 4.82
N GLN A 37 -3.84 18.26 4.18
CA GLN A 37 -5.30 18.21 4.26
C GLN A 37 -5.87 16.92 3.68
N THR A 38 -5.23 16.36 2.64
CA THR A 38 -5.66 15.07 2.08
C THR A 38 -5.51 13.89 3.05
N LEU A 39 -4.71 14.02 4.12
CA LEU A 39 -4.52 12.91 5.08
C LEU A 39 -5.80 12.50 5.80
N ASN A 40 -6.79 13.38 5.86
CA ASN A 40 -8.07 13.13 6.49
C ASN A 40 -9.17 12.73 5.48
N THR A 41 -8.81 12.50 4.20
CA THR A 41 -9.75 12.08 3.16
C THR A 41 -9.59 10.59 2.86
N SER A 42 -10.53 10.02 2.10
CA SER A 42 -10.49 8.61 1.66
C SER A 42 -9.35 8.29 0.69
N SER A 43 -8.69 9.31 0.14
CA SER A 43 -7.59 9.19 -0.82
C SER A 43 -6.46 10.15 -0.43
N PRO A 44 -5.67 9.82 0.61
CA PRO A 44 -4.56 10.64 1.03
C PRO A 44 -3.50 10.73 -0.06
N TRP A 45 -2.90 11.92 -0.21
CA TRP A 45 -1.80 12.13 -1.14
C TRP A 45 -0.62 11.25 -0.75
N THR A 46 0.00 10.66 -1.77
CA THR A 46 1.22 9.87 -1.64
C THR A 46 2.11 10.09 -2.87
N ALA A 47 3.43 10.09 -2.66
CA ALA A 47 4.43 10.06 -3.72
C ALA A 47 4.60 8.65 -4.33
N GLU A 48 3.88 7.63 -3.85
CA GLU A 48 4.09 6.23 -4.23
C GLU A 48 4.04 6.02 -5.76
N PRO A 49 3.02 6.48 -6.50
CA PRO A 49 2.98 6.28 -7.94
C PRO A 49 4.14 6.97 -8.66
N TYR A 50 4.58 8.12 -8.14
CA TYR A 50 5.68 8.89 -8.71
C TYR A 50 7.02 8.17 -8.51
N LEU A 51 7.31 7.73 -7.30
CA LEU A 51 8.54 7.02 -6.94
C LEU A 51 8.61 5.63 -7.57
N LYS A 52 7.50 4.89 -7.61
CA LYS A 52 7.40 3.58 -8.26
C LYS A 52 7.56 3.63 -9.77
N ASN A 53 7.35 4.78 -10.39
CA ASN A 53 7.58 4.97 -11.82
C ASN A 53 8.82 5.81 -12.10
N ALA A 54 9.66 6.07 -11.10
CA ALA A 54 10.89 6.83 -11.28
C ALA A 54 11.77 6.21 -12.37
N GLN A 55 12.47 7.08 -13.11
CA GLN A 55 13.23 6.75 -14.31
C GLN A 55 14.54 7.55 -14.39
N GLY A 56 15.40 7.23 -15.36
CA GLY A 56 16.71 7.85 -15.50
C GLY A 56 17.78 7.26 -14.56
N PRO A 57 18.94 7.94 -14.42
CA PRO A 57 20.14 7.39 -13.76
C PRO A 57 19.95 7.12 -12.27
N PHE A 58 19.03 7.84 -11.61
CA PHE A 58 18.74 7.71 -10.18
C PHE A 58 17.49 6.85 -9.91
N ARG A 59 16.95 6.16 -10.92
CA ARG A 59 15.75 5.32 -10.82
C ARG A 59 15.76 4.41 -9.60
N ASN A 60 16.83 3.65 -9.40
CA ASN A 60 16.90 2.64 -8.34
C ASN A 60 16.88 3.26 -6.94
N TYR A 61 17.50 4.43 -6.77
CA TYR A 61 17.44 5.18 -5.52
C TYR A 61 16.00 5.58 -5.20
N TYR A 62 15.32 6.27 -6.12
CA TYR A 62 13.95 6.76 -5.89
C TYR A 62 12.92 5.64 -5.73
N ARG A 63 13.01 4.57 -6.54
CA ARG A 63 12.18 3.38 -6.37
C ARG A 63 12.43 2.70 -5.02
N GLY A 64 13.68 2.66 -4.57
CA GLY A 64 14.05 2.06 -3.28
C GLY A 64 13.40 2.77 -2.09
N LEU A 65 13.10 4.06 -2.19
CA LEU A 65 12.46 4.85 -1.13
C LEU A 65 11.05 4.33 -0.77
N THR A 66 10.38 3.61 -1.67
CA THR A 66 9.04 3.06 -1.40
C THR A 66 9.07 1.78 -0.57
N GLY A 67 10.24 1.13 -0.45
CA GLY A 67 10.46 -0.13 0.25
C GLY A 67 9.97 -1.39 -0.48
N ASP A 68 8.93 -1.27 -1.31
CA ASP A 68 8.46 -2.33 -2.21
C ASP A 68 8.03 -1.75 -3.58
N PRO A 69 9.00 -1.38 -4.44
CA PRO A 69 8.71 -0.69 -5.70
C PRO A 69 7.94 -1.53 -6.72
N ASN A 70 7.93 -2.85 -6.56
CA ASN A 70 7.33 -3.80 -7.48
C ASN A 70 6.10 -4.51 -6.90
N ASP A 71 5.63 -4.11 -5.71
CA ASP A 71 4.50 -4.72 -5.00
C ASP A 71 4.66 -6.24 -4.73
N LEU A 72 5.90 -6.73 -4.63
CA LEU A 72 6.15 -8.16 -4.43
C LEU A 72 5.63 -8.65 -3.07
N ARG A 73 5.52 -7.77 -2.07
CA ARG A 73 4.96 -8.09 -0.75
C ARG A 73 3.46 -8.35 -0.80
N TYR A 74 2.75 -7.86 -1.83
CA TYR A 74 1.34 -8.19 -2.06
C TYR A 74 1.16 -9.56 -2.74
N MET A 75 2.24 -10.13 -3.28
CA MET A 75 2.23 -11.42 -3.99
C MET A 75 2.73 -12.57 -3.11
N ASP A 76 3.13 -12.27 -1.87
CA ASP A 76 3.61 -13.25 -0.90
C ASP A 76 2.59 -13.42 0.23
N TYR A 77 2.09 -14.65 0.38
CA TYR A 77 1.06 -14.95 1.35
C TYR A 77 1.49 -14.67 2.80
N GLU A 78 2.73 -14.99 3.16
CA GLU A 78 3.20 -14.79 4.54
C GLU A 78 3.26 -13.30 4.89
N THR A 79 3.73 -12.48 3.94
CA THR A 79 3.79 -11.03 4.12
C THR A 79 2.39 -10.41 4.20
N VAL A 80 1.45 -10.85 3.35
CA VAL A 80 0.05 -10.41 3.40
C VAL A 80 -0.59 -10.84 4.73
N SER A 81 -0.38 -12.09 5.14
CA SER A 81 -0.91 -12.66 6.37
C SER A 81 -0.43 -11.91 7.60
N ALA A 82 0.88 -11.68 7.70
CA ALA A 82 1.46 -10.90 8.79
C ALA A 82 0.91 -9.47 8.83
N ARG A 83 0.79 -8.80 7.66
CA ARG A 83 0.26 -7.44 7.57
C ARG A 83 -1.19 -7.35 8.04
N TRP A 84 -2.05 -8.26 7.60
CA TRP A 84 -3.47 -8.26 8.00
C TRP A 84 -3.66 -8.64 9.47
N SER A 85 -2.81 -9.53 9.99
CA SER A 85 -2.79 -9.88 11.42
C SER A 85 -2.37 -8.71 12.31
N ASP A 86 -1.32 -7.98 11.92
CA ASP A 86 -0.88 -6.74 12.60
C ASP A 86 -1.98 -5.68 12.56
N TRP A 87 -2.58 -5.49 11.38
CA TRP A 87 -3.69 -4.57 11.21
C TRP A 87 -4.86 -4.90 12.13
N ALA A 88 -5.29 -6.17 12.18
CA ALA A 88 -6.41 -6.60 13.03
C ALA A 88 -6.11 -6.37 14.51
N SER A 89 -4.87 -6.64 14.94
CA SER A 89 -4.42 -6.40 16.31
C SER A 89 -4.46 -4.91 16.68
N ARG A 90 -4.00 -4.04 15.78
CA ARG A 90 -4.02 -2.58 15.97
C ARG A 90 -5.42 -2.00 15.91
N PHE A 91 -6.26 -2.51 15.01
CA PHE A 91 -7.67 -2.16 14.93
C PHE A 91 -8.39 -2.49 16.25
N ALA A 92 -8.16 -3.69 16.78
CA ALA A 92 -8.72 -4.12 18.05
C ALA A 92 -8.29 -3.22 19.22
N ALA A 93 -6.99 -2.86 19.26
CA ALA A 93 -6.43 -2.00 20.30
C ALA A 93 -6.93 -0.55 20.22
N HIS A 94 -6.94 0.06 19.04
CA HIS A 94 -7.34 1.45 18.83
C HIS A 94 -8.81 1.69 19.20
N TYR A 95 -9.70 0.81 18.74
CA TYR A 95 -11.14 0.92 19.01
C TYR A 95 -11.57 0.28 20.35
N GLY A 96 -10.66 -0.39 21.05
CA GLY A 96 -10.95 -1.04 22.33
C GLY A 96 -12.09 -2.06 22.21
N LEU A 97 -11.96 -3.00 21.28
CA LEU A 97 -13.01 -3.97 20.97
C LEU A 97 -13.32 -4.85 22.19
N ASN A 98 -14.61 -5.11 22.42
CA ASN A 98 -15.05 -6.07 23.42
C ASN A 98 -14.83 -7.52 22.94
N GLU A 99 -15.03 -8.52 23.82
CA GLU A 99 -14.77 -9.92 23.48
C GLU A 99 -15.54 -10.41 22.25
N ASN A 100 -16.81 -10.00 22.08
CA ASN A 100 -17.63 -10.43 20.95
C ASN A 100 -17.11 -9.83 19.64
N GLN A 101 -16.77 -8.53 19.66
CA GLN A 101 -16.17 -7.84 18.52
C GLN A 101 -14.80 -8.42 18.16
N GLN A 102 -13.96 -8.73 19.15
CA GLN A 102 -12.65 -9.36 18.93
C GLN A 102 -12.79 -10.75 18.32
N ARG A 103 -13.71 -11.58 18.83
CA ARG A 103 -14.00 -12.90 18.24
C ARG A 103 -14.50 -12.78 16.80
N ALA A 104 -15.40 -11.83 16.52
CA ALA A 104 -15.91 -11.58 15.18
C ALA A 104 -14.79 -11.14 14.22
N LEU A 105 -13.96 -10.18 14.64
CA LEU A 105 -12.80 -9.72 13.87
C LEU A 105 -11.82 -10.87 13.59
N ASN A 106 -11.45 -11.64 14.62
CA ASN A 106 -10.51 -12.75 14.49
C ASN A 106 -11.05 -13.83 13.55
N THR A 107 -12.32 -14.19 13.67
CA THR A 107 -12.96 -15.19 12.79
C THR A 107 -13.02 -14.70 11.35
N MET A 108 -13.28 -13.41 11.15
CA MET A 108 -13.34 -12.80 9.82
C MET A 108 -11.97 -12.78 9.14
N VAL A 109 -10.91 -12.42 9.87
CA VAL A 109 -9.55 -12.30 9.33
C VAL A 109 -8.87 -13.66 9.19
N HIS A 110 -8.85 -14.45 10.26
CA HIS A 110 -8.07 -15.69 10.37
C HIS A 110 -8.87 -16.97 10.15
N GLY A 111 -10.19 -16.88 10.13
CA GLY A 111 -11.07 -18.05 10.15
C GLY A 111 -11.29 -18.58 11.57
N PRO A 112 -12.34 -19.38 11.78
CA PRO A 112 -12.50 -20.12 13.03
C PRO A 112 -11.47 -21.24 13.10
N ALA A 113 -10.99 -21.56 14.30
CA ALA A 113 -10.10 -22.72 14.49
C ALA A 113 -10.81 -24.04 14.16
N GLU A 114 -12.10 -24.12 14.49
CA GLU A 114 -12.96 -25.27 14.23
C GLU A 114 -14.39 -24.78 13.98
N PHE A 115 -15.09 -25.41 13.05
CA PHE A 115 -16.54 -25.29 12.92
C PHE A 115 -17.19 -26.34 13.81
N ARG A 116 -18.20 -25.94 14.59
CA ARG A 116 -18.84 -26.84 15.56
C ARG A 116 -20.36 -26.78 15.45
N ARG A 117 -21.00 -27.94 15.54
CA ARG A 117 -22.46 -28.11 15.48
C ARG A 117 -22.93 -29.13 16.50
N GLY A 118 -24.05 -28.85 17.16
CA GLY A 118 -24.59 -29.72 18.22
C GLY A 118 -25.21 -30.98 17.65
N LEU A 119 -24.67 -32.15 18.01
CA LEU A 119 -25.16 -33.45 17.57
C LEU A 119 -25.19 -34.42 18.76
N ALA A 120 -26.40 -34.76 19.21
CA ALA A 120 -26.60 -35.50 20.46
C ALA A 120 -25.95 -36.89 20.47
N GLU A 121 -26.03 -37.60 19.34
CA GLU A 121 -25.46 -38.93 19.13
C GLU A 121 -25.19 -39.17 17.64
N LEU A 122 -24.26 -40.09 17.34
CA LEU A 122 -23.98 -40.52 15.98
C LEU A 122 -24.95 -41.64 15.55
N PRO A 123 -25.43 -41.63 14.29
CA PRO A 123 -26.18 -42.75 13.76
C PRO A 123 -25.40 -44.06 13.79
N ALA A 124 -26.10 -45.19 13.93
CA ALA A 124 -25.48 -46.50 13.97
C ALA A 124 -24.68 -46.79 12.68
N GLY A 125 -23.42 -47.21 12.83
CA GLY A 125 -22.54 -47.54 11.69
C GLY A 125 -21.66 -46.39 11.19
N VAL A 126 -21.92 -45.15 11.59
CA VAL A 126 -21.11 -43.97 11.21
C VAL A 126 -19.82 -43.93 12.04
N ARG A 127 -18.68 -43.71 11.37
CA ARG A 127 -17.36 -43.58 12.03
C ARG A 127 -16.69 -42.28 11.63
N LEU A 128 -16.61 -41.35 12.59
CA LEU A 128 -15.97 -40.04 12.46
C LEU A 128 -14.91 -39.86 13.54
N GLU A 129 -13.79 -40.55 13.36
CA GLU A 129 -12.64 -40.46 14.27
C GLU A 129 -11.72 -39.29 13.92
N LYS A 130 -11.03 -38.76 14.93
CA LYS A 130 -10.01 -37.71 14.73
C LYS A 130 -8.72 -38.35 14.22
N ASP A 131 -8.61 -38.53 12.91
CA ASP A 131 -7.45 -39.18 12.27
C ASP A 131 -6.40 -38.20 11.69
N GLY A 132 -6.69 -36.89 11.74
CA GLY A 132 -5.82 -35.83 11.22
C GLY A 132 -5.71 -35.78 9.69
N LYS A 133 -6.42 -36.68 8.98
CA LYS A 133 -6.48 -36.73 7.51
C LYS A 133 -7.81 -36.20 6.98
N ARG A 134 -8.89 -36.45 7.72
CA ARG A 134 -10.23 -35.94 7.41
C ARG A 134 -10.46 -34.64 8.17
N GLY A 135 -11.08 -33.68 7.49
CA GLY A 135 -11.46 -32.41 8.11
C GLY A 135 -12.55 -32.54 9.17
N ILE A 136 -13.22 -33.68 9.31
CA ILE A 136 -14.43 -33.86 10.14
C ILE A 136 -14.28 -34.97 11.19
N HIS A 137 -14.70 -34.70 12.42
CA HIS A 137 -14.77 -35.69 13.50
C HIS A 137 -15.95 -35.43 14.44
N TYR A 138 -16.32 -36.42 15.26
CA TYR A 138 -17.33 -36.29 16.29
C TYR A 138 -16.71 -36.27 17.69
N ASP A 139 -17.04 -35.25 18.48
CA ASP A 139 -16.68 -35.14 19.90
C ASP A 139 -17.83 -35.70 20.74
N ALA A 140 -17.66 -36.94 21.23
CA ALA A 140 -18.67 -37.64 22.03
C ALA A 140 -18.86 -37.04 23.43
N GLU A 141 -17.83 -36.41 24.01
CA GLU A 141 -17.92 -35.79 25.34
C GLU A 141 -18.80 -34.52 25.27
N LYS A 142 -18.61 -33.72 24.22
CA LYS A 142 -19.33 -32.46 24.02
C LYS A 142 -20.61 -32.61 23.20
N LYS A 143 -20.84 -33.79 22.63
CA LYS A 143 -21.98 -34.09 21.74
C LYS A 143 -22.04 -33.11 20.57
N GLN A 144 -20.92 -33.01 19.85
CA GLN A 144 -20.75 -32.05 18.76
C GLN A 144 -20.03 -32.66 17.57
N LEU A 145 -20.48 -32.28 16.38
CA LEU A 145 -19.75 -32.45 15.14
C LEU A 145 -18.72 -31.32 15.01
N VAL A 146 -17.48 -31.65 14.71
CA VAL A 146 -16.38 -30.70 14.63
C VAL A 146 -15.68 -30.84 13.28
N VAL A 147 -15.51 -29.73 12.59
CA VAL A 147 -14.70 -29.64 11.36
C VAL A 147 -13.50 -28.73 11.61
N ASP A 148 -12.31 -29.19 11.23
CA ASP A 148 -11.06 -28.44 11.31
C ASP A 148 -11.13 -27.21 10.40
N GLY A 149 -10.87 -26.04 10.98
CA GLY A 149 -11.00 -24.76 10.27
C GLY A 149 -9.96 -24.51 9.19
N LYS A 150 -8.89 -25.31 9.11
CA LYS A 150 -7.85 -25.18 8.06
C LYS A 150 -8.00 -26.23 6.97
N LEU A 151 -8.33 -27.47 7.35
CA LEU A 151 -8.47 -28.55 6.37
C LEU A 151 -9.76 -28.38 5.56
N HIS A 152 -10.85 -27.96 6.22
CA HIS A 152 -12.22 -28.00 5.69
C HIS A 152 -12.62 -29.42 5.26
N MET A 153 -13.92 -29.66 5.15
CA MET A 153 -14.48 -30.88 4.55
C MET A 153 -14.66 -30.63 3.04
N THR A 154 -14.06 -31.49 2.23
CA THR A 154 -14.20 -31.45 0.76
C THR A 154 -15.59 -31.94 0.30
N PRO A 155 -16.03 -31.62 -0.94
CA PRO A 155 -17.29 -32.15 -1.47
C PRO A 155 -17.34 -33.68 -1.47
N ARG A 156 -16.20 -34.32 -1.76
CA ARG A 156 -16.07 -35.78 -1.77
C ARG A 156 -16.18 -36.35 -0.37
N GLU A 157 -15.51 -35.76 0.62
CA GLU A 157 -15.65 -36.18 2.01
C GLU A 157 -17.08 -35.99 2.53
N LYS A 158 -17.76 -34.90 2.15
CA LYS A 158 -19.18 -34.70 2.46
C LYS A 158 -20.03 -35.85 1.93
N GLN A 159 -19.85 -36.20 0.65
CA GLN A 159 -20.55 -37.34 0.03
C GLN A 159 -20.23 -38.65 0.75
N ASP A 160 -18.95 -38.91 1.05
CA ASP A 160 -18.50 -40.12 1.75
C ASP A 160 -19.09 -40.22 3.18
N VAL A 161 -19.30 -39.07 3.85
CA VAL A 161 -19.92 -39.01 5.19
C VAL A 161 -21.43 -39.26 5.11
N LEU A 162 -22.12 -38.66 4.15
CA LEU A 162 -23.56 -38.85 3.95
C LEU A 162 -23.90 -40.26 3.44
N ALA A 163 -23.03 -40.85 2.63
CA ALA A 163 -23.18 -42.22 2.15
C ALA A 163 -23.14 -43.26 3.28
N GLN A 164 -22.50 -42.98 4.42
CA GLN A 164 -22.51 -43.89 5.59
C GLN A 164 -23.90 -44.11 6.18
N VAL A 165 -24.83 -43.18 5.93
CA VAL A 165 -26.24 -43.30 6.35
C VAL A 165 -27.17 -43.55 5.16
N ASN A 166 -26.62 -44.00 4.02
CA ASN A 166 -27.34 -44.23 2.76
C ASN A 166 -28.12 -43.00 2.27
N PHE A 167 -27.56 -41.79 2.45
CA PHE A 167 -28.16 -40.55 1.97
C PHE A 167 -27.36 -39.99 0.79
N ASP A 168 -28.02 -39.79 -0.34
CA ASP A 168 -27.48 -39.07 -1.51
C ASP A 168 -28.17 -37.71 -1.65
N GLU A 169 -27.39 -36.64 -1.48
CA GLU A 169 -27.88 -35.25 -1.55
C GLU A 169 -28.45 -34.89 -2.94
N ALA A 170 -28.10 -35.61 -4.00
CA ALA A 170 -28.62 -35.36 -5.34
C ALA A 170 -30.01 -35.94 -5.60
N SER A 171 -30.38 -37.04 -4.93
CA SER A 171 -31.64 -37.75 -5.15
C SER A 171 -32.60 -37.71 -3.98
N ASP A 172 -32.10 -37.59 -2.75
CA ASP A 172 -32.86 -37.84 -1.55
C ASP A 172 -33.28 -36.53 -0.87
N SER A 173 -34.50 -36.51 -0.32
CA SER A 173 -35.01 -35.38 0.46
C SER A 173 -34.83 -35.63 1.94
N LEU A 174 -34.42 -34.59 2.67
CA LEU A 174 -34.27 -34.62 4.12
C LEU A 174 -35.59 -34.91 4.85
N ALA A 175 -36.73 -34.60 4.21
CA ALA A 175 -38.07 -34.88 4.73
C ALA A 175 -38.43 -36.37 4.71
N ASP A 176 -37.79 -37.16 3.83
CA ASP A 176 -38.10 -38.58 3.62
C ASP A 176 -37.37 -39.49 4.62
N ILE A 177 -36.45 -38.94 5.40
CA ILE A 177 -35.71 -39.67 6.44
C ILE A 177 -36.60 -39.87 7.65
N GLU A 178 -37.05 -41.11 7.92
CA GLU A 178 -37.90 -41.43 9.08
C GLU A 178 -37.16 -41.36 10.43
N ASP A 179 -35.89 -41.80 10.46
CA ASP A 179 -35.07 -41.82 11.67
C ASP A 179 -34.67 -40.39 12.09
N PRO A 180 -35.09 -39.89 13.27
CA PRO A 180 -34.79 -38.54 13.72
C PRO A 180 -33.30 -38.30 13.99
N VAL A 181 -32.53 -39.33 14.34
CA VAL A 181 -31.08 -39.24 14.59
C VAL A 181 -30.35 -39.07 13.26
N VAL A 182 -30.68 -39.89 12.25
CA VAL A 182 -30.12 -39.79 10.90
C VAL A 182 -30.50 -38.45 10.27
N ARG A 183 -31.77 -38.04 10.39
CA ARG A 183 -32.25 -36.76 9.85
C ARG A 183 -31.44 -35.58 10.41
N LYS A 184 -31.27 -35.55 11.74
CA LYS A 184 -30.50 -34.49 12.41
C LYS A 184 -29.02 -34.56 12.05
N PHE A 185 -28.45 -35.75 11.88
CA PHE A 185 -27.07 -35.92 11.42
C PHE A 185 -26.87 -35.31 10.03
N VAL A 186 -27.69 -35.69 9.05
CA VAL A 186 -27.61 -35.17 7.67
C VAL A 186 -27.78 -33.65 7.67
N GLU A 187 -28.77 -33.13 8.41
CA GLU A 187 -29.02 -31.70 8.54
C GLU A 187 -27.79 -30.94 9.10
N GLU A 188 -27.17 -31.44 10.16
CA GLU A 188 -26.02 -30.77 10.78
C GLU A 188 -24.74 -30.91 9.94
N VAL A 189 -24.56 -32.00 9.19
CA VAL A 189 -23.47 -32.17 8.22
C VAL A 189 -23.63 -31.22 7.03
N GLN A 190 -24.84 -31.05 6.49
CA GLN A 190 -25.09 -30.07 5.43
C GLN A 190 -24.84 -28.64 5.94
N LYS A 191 -25.39 -28.29 7.10
CA LYS A 191 -25.25 -26.93 7.64
C LYS A 191 -23.81 -26.61 8.06
N ILE A 192 -23.03 -27.56 8.59
CA ILE A 192 -21.61 -27.33 8.89
C ILE A 192 -20.81 -27.12 7.60
N TYR A 193 -21.15 -27.87 6.54
CA TYR A 193 -20.54 -27.73 5.22
C TYR A 193 -20.80 -26.36 4.60
N ASP A 194 -22.04 -25.87 4.68
CA ASP A 194 -22.41 -24.54 4.19
C ASP A 194 -21.74 -23.42 5.00
N GLN A 195 -21.53 -23.65 6.29
CA GLN A 195 -20.87 -22.70 7.17
C GLN A 195 -19.37 -22.57 6.85
N GLN A 196 -18.67 -23.69 6.66
CA GLN A 196 -17.24 -23.68 6.34
C GLN A 196 -16.92 -23.11 4.94
N ALA A 197 -17.89 -23.14 4.02
CA ALA A 197 -17.74 -22.54 2.69
C ALA A 197 -17.52 -21.02 2.76
N LYS A 198 -17.83 -20.37 3.89
CA LYS A 198 -17.53 -18.96 4.16
C LYS A 198 -16.08 -18.80 4.59
N LEU A 199 -15.19 -18.72 3.60
CA LEU A 199 -13.77 -18.47 3.80
C LEU A 199 -13.51 -17.12 4.48
N SER A 200 -12.57 -17.12 5.42
CA SER A 200 -11.95 -15.92 5.97
C SER A 200 -11.15 -15.15 4.92
N TYR A 201 -10.76 -13.92 5.23
CA TYR A 201 -9.93 -13.13 4.32
C TYR A 201 -8.57 -13.80 4.07
N LEU A 202 -7.90 -14.34 5.09
CA LEU A 202 -6.63 -15.01 4.91
C LEU A 202 -6.75 -16.29 4.07
N GLU A 203 -7.85 -17.03 4.19
CA GLU A 203 -8.08 -18.20 3.34
C GLU A 203 -8.36 -17.80 1.88
N LYS A 204 -9.12 -16.72 1.65
CA LYS A 204 -9.31 -16.14 0.32
C LYS A 204 -7.97 -15.71 -0.30
N ALA A 205 -7.12 -15.04 0.47
CA ALA A 205 -5.79 -14.62 0.03
C ALA A 205 -4.88 -15.82 -0.26
N LEU A 206 -4.92 -16.86 0.57
CA LEU A 206 -4.20 -18.12 0.35
C LEU A 206 -4.65 -18.79 -0.95
N GLY A 207 -5.96 -18.88 -1.16
CA GLY A 207 -6.56 -19.41 -2.38
C GLY A 207 -6.11 -18.66 -3.63
N ILE A 208 -6.03 -17.33 -3.58
CA ILE A 208 -5.54 -16.52 -4.71
C ILE A 208 -4.04 -16.73 -4.94
N LEU A 209 -3.21 -16.63 -3.89
CA LEU A 209 -1.75 -16.55 -4.05
C LEU A 209 -1.06 -17.91 -4.19
N ARG A 210 -1.63 -18.97 -3.59
CA ARG A 210 -1.07 -20.33 -3.61
C ARG A 210 -2.01 -21.37 -4.19
N GLY A 211 -3.32 -21.21 -4.02
CA GLY A 211 -4.32 -22.19 -4.46
C GLY A 211 -4.70 -22.11 -5.95
N ASN A 212 -4.57 -20.94 -6.58
CA ASN A 212 -4.99 -20.72 -7.95
C ASN A 212 -3.83 -20.99 -8.94
N PRO A 213 -3.96 -21.98 -9.85
CA PRO A 213 -2.93 -22.29 -10.85
C PRO A 213 -2.63 -21.15 -11.83
N GLU A 214 -3.51 -20.14 -11.94
CA GLU A 214 -3.22 -18.94 -12.72
C GLU A 214 -2.17 -18.05 -12.05
N PHE A 215 -2.14 -17.99 -10.71
CA PHE A 215 -1.23 -17.10 -9.97
C PHE A 215 0.00 -17.86 -9.44
N ALA A 216 -0.21 -19.05 -8.88
CA ALA A 216 0.83 -19.90 -8.32
C ALA A 216 1.41 -20.85 -9.39
N THR A 217 2.71 -21.11 -9.29
CA THR A 217 3.37 -22.12 -10.14
C THR A 217 3.00 -23.52 -9.65
N VAL A 218 2.54 -24.36 -10.56
CA VAL A 218 2.15 -25.74 -10.26
C VAL A 218 3.15 -26.68 -10.89
N VAL A 219 3.69 -27.60 -10.10
CA VAL A 219 4.52 -28.72 -10.58
C VAL A 219 3.62 -29.94 -10.72
N ASP A 220 3.44 -30.41 -11.94
CA ASP A 220 2.65 -31.61 -12.21
C ASP A 220 3.56 -32.84 -12.09
N ALA A 221 3.47 -33.52 -10.95
CA ALA A 221 4.23 -34.73 -10.68
C ALA A 221 3.92 -35.88 -11.65
N SER A 222 2.78 -35.84 -12.35
CA SER A 222 2.41 -36.85 -13.35
C SER A 222 3.11 -36.65 -14.70
N GLN A 223 3.61 -35.43 -14.96
CA GLN A 223 4.29 -35.01 -16.20
C GLN A 223 5.81 -34.92 -16.03
N LYS A 224 6.37 -35.56 -15.00
CA LYS A 224 7.78 -35.47 -14.65
C LYS A 224 8.69 -35.86 -15.84
N GLY A 225 9.52 -34.91 -16.31
CA GLY A 225 10.39 -35.09 -17.47
C GLY A 225 9.84 -34.60 -18.83
N THR A 226 8.66 -33.99 -18.88
CA THR A 226 8.13 -33.30 -20.07
C THR A 226 8.29 -31.79 -19.97
N HIS A 227 8.11 -31.05 -21.09
CA HIS A 227 8.11 -29.59 -21.07
C HIS A 227 6.97 -28.98 -20.24
N ASP A 228 5.93 -29.76 -19.93
CA ASP A 228 4.73 -29.35 -19.19
C ASP A 228 4.79 -29.72 -17.70
N GLU A 229 5.93 -30.23 -17.20
CA GLU A 229 6.14 -30.57 -15.78
C GLU A 229 5.88 -29.37 -14.86
N THR A 230 6.15 -28.15 -15.33
CA THR A 230 5.97 -26.93 -14.53
C THR A 230 5.15 -25.90 -15.28
N ARG A 231 3.92 -25.67 -14.82
CA ARG A 231 3.09 -24.55 -15.30
C ARG A 231 3.40 -23.31 -14.46
N LEU A 232 4.08 -22.34 -15.06
CA LEU A 232 4.40 -21.07 -14.41
C LEU A 232 3.13 -20.24 -14.16
N GLY A 233 2.93 -19.85 -12.90
CA GLY A 233 1.88 -18.91 -12.52
C GLY A 233 2.26 -17.46 -12.85
N LYS A 234 1.25 -16.57 -12.94
CA LYS A 234 1.42 -15.13 -13.20
C LYS A 234 2.44 -14.47 -12.28
N ILE A 235 2.53 -14.88 -11.00
CA ILE A 235 3.50 -14.31 -10.05
C ILE A 235 4.94 -14.61 -10.49
N GLN A 236 5.22 -15.83 -10.95
CA GLN A 236 6.56 -16.18 -11.42
C GLN A 236 6.86 -15.54 -12.77
N ILE A 237 5.88 -15.52 -13.68
CA ILE A 237 6.00 -14.81 -14.97
C ILE A 237 6.31 -13.33 -14.75
N TYR A 238 5.67 -12.69 -13.77
CA TYR A 238 5.92 -11.30 -13.40
C TYR A 238 7.35 -11.09 -12.92
N ARG A 239 7.85 -11.94 -12.01
CA ARG A 239 9.25 -11.89 -11.54
C ARG A 239 10.24 -12.08 -12.68
N ASP A 240 9.99 -13.03 -13.56
CA ASP A 240 10.87 -13.30 -14.70
C ASP A 240 10.87 -12.14 -15.70
N ARG A 241 9.70 -11.52 -15.95
CA ARG A 241 9.59 -10.31 -16.79
C ARG A 241 10.33 -9.13 -16.19
N LEU A 242 10.21 -8.89 -14.88
CA LEU A 242 10.99 -7.86 -14.18
C LEU A 242 12.50 -8.10 -14.34
N ASN A 243 12.97 -9.32 -14.12
CA ASN A 243 14.38 -9.66 -14.25
C ASN A 243 14.89 -9.45 -15.69
N ARG A 244 14.09 -9.84 -16.69
CA ARG A 244 14.41 -9.59 -18.10
C ARG A 244 14.42 -8.10 -18.44
N TYR A 245 13.46 -7.34 -17.91
CA TYR A 245 13.39 -5.89 -18.10
C TYR A 245 14.65 -5.21 -17.55
N GLU A 246 15.07 -5.52 -16.32
CA GLU A 246 16.28 -4.94 -15.72
C GLU A 246 17.55 -5.33 -16.50
N ALA A 247 17.62 -6.58 -17.00
CA ALA A 247 18.74 -7.03 -17.83
C ALA A 247 18.81 -6.31 -19.19
N LYS A 248 17.66 -6.03 -19.82
CA LYS A 248 17.56 -5.23 -21.06
C LYS A 248 17.90 -3.77 -20.79
N LEU A 249 17.38 -3.20 -19.70
CA LEU A 249 17.63 -1.82 -19.28
C LEU A 249 19.12 -1.54 -19.12
N ALA A 250 19.87 -2.47 -18.52
CA ALA A 250 21.31 -2.35 -18.34
C ALA A 250 22.13 -2.33 -19.66
N ARG A 251 21.54 -2.78 -20.77
CA ARG A 251 22.19 -2.90 -22.09
C ARG A 251 21.60 -1.96 -23.15
N ALA A 252 20.54 -1.23 -22.81
CA ALA A 252 19.84 -0.36 -23.75
C ALA A 252 20.72 0.81 -24.18
N THR A 253 20.91 0.94 -25.49
CA THR A 253 21.73 2.02 -26.07
C THR A 253 21.04 2.71 -27.22
N THR A 254 20.21 1.98 -27.97
CA THR A 254 19.50 2.50 -29.14
C THR A 254 18.10 2.99 -28.76
N GLN A 255 17.55 3.92 -29.54
CA GLN A 255 16.16 4.38 -29.36
C GLN A 255 15.16 3.23 -29.41
N PHE A 256 15.39 2.25 -30.29
CA PHE A 256 14.56 1.05 -30.39
C PHE A 256 14.57 0.21 -29.08
N ASP A 257 15.72 0.11 -28.39
CA ASP A 257 15.78 -0.58 -27.09
C ASP A 257 14.89 0.11 -26.05
N TRP A 258 14.91 1.44 -26.03
CA TRP A 258 14.10 2.26 -25.11
C TRP A 258 12.60 2.16 -25.41
N ASP A 259 12.20 2.19 -26.68
CA ASP A 259 10.80 2.02 -27.09
C ASP A 259 10.27 0.63 -26.69
N HIS A 260 11.10 -0.42 -26.86
CA HIS A 260 10.75 -1.77 -26.45
C HIS A 260 10.69 -1.93 -24.92
N LEU A 261 11.58 -1.26 -24.18
CA LEU A 261 11.52 -1.20 -22.72
C LEU A 261 10.26 -0.49 -22.23
N ASP A 262 9.83 0.61 -22.85
CA ASP A 262 8.58 1.28 -22.47
C ASP A 262 7.37 0.36 -22.64
N TYR A 263 7.32 -0.38 -23.76
CA TYR A 263 6.29 -1.39 -24.00
C TYR A 263 6.33 -2.51 -22.96
N ASP A 264 7.50 -3.13 -22.73
CA ASP A 264 7.71 -4.15 -21.71
C ASP A 264 7.28 -3.65 -20.32
N TRP A 265 7.61 -2.39 -20.00
CA TRP A 265 7.25 -1.78 -18.73
C TRP A 265 5.74 -1.66 -18.55
N LYS A 266 5.02 -1.20 -19.58
CA LYS A 266 3.55 -1.11 -19.57
C LYS A 266 2.90 -2.48 -19.34
N GLU A 267 3.36 -3.53 -20.02
CA GLU A 267 2.87 -4.89 -19.80
C GLU A 267 3.16 -5.37 -18.36
N ILE A 268 4.35 -5.08 -17.82
CA ILE A 268 4.71 -5.37 -16.44
C ILE A 268 3.78 -4.63 -15.47
N GLN A 269 3.45 -3.36 -15.71
CA GLN A 269 2.54 -2.59 -14.86
C GLN A 269 1.12 -3.17 -14.89
N GLN A 270 0.63 -3.57 -16.07
CA GLN A 270 -0.67 -4.21 -16.22
C GLN A 270 -0.72 -5.53 -15.45
N MET A 271 0.28 -6.39 -15.64
CA MET A 271 0.37 -7.67 -14.93
C MET A 271 0.44 -7.48 -13.41
N ARG A 272 1.21 -6.50 -12.94
CA ARG A 272 1.24 -6.15 -11.50
C ARG A 272 -0.16 -5.79 -11.00
N SER A 273 -0.90 -4.96 -11.74
CA SER A 273 -2.26 -4.55 -11.36
C SER A 273 -3.22 -5.75 -11.30
N GLU A 274 -3.13 -6.67 -12.26
CA GLU A 274 -3.95 -7.89 -12.28
C GLU A 274 -3.66 -8.81 -11.09
N ILE A 275 -2.40 -8.94 -10.68
CA ILE A 275 -2.00 -9.79 -9.55
C ILE A 275 -2.36 -9.15 -8.21
N VAL A 276 -2.06 -7.86 -8.05
CA VAL A 276 -2.20 -7.15 -6.77
C VAL A 276 -3.63 -6.69 -6.53
N GLY A 277 -4.39 -6.42 -7.60
CA GLY A 277 -5.77 -5.93 -7.53
C GLY A 277 -6.69 -6.75 -6.64
N PRO A 278 -6.79 -8.08 -6.83
CA PRO A 278 -7.62 -8.94 -5.98
C PRO A 278 -7.25 -8.87 -4.49
N ILE A 279 -5.95 -8.89 -4.15
CA ILE A 279 -5.48 -8.81 -2.76
C ILE A 279 -5.81 -7.45 -2.13
N ARG A 280 -5.59 -6.35 -2.86
CA ARG A 280 -5.98 -5.00 -2.40
C ARG A 280 -7.50 -4.87 -2.25
N GLY A 281 -8.27 -5.53 -3.12
CA GLY A 281 -9.73 -5.61 -3.02
C GLY A 281 -10.17 -6.30 -1.74
N LEU A 282 -9.58 -7.46 -1.42
CA LEU A 282 -9.82 -8.17 -0.16
C LEU A 282 -9.43 -7.34 1.06
N GLU A 283 -8.30 -6.65 1.02
CA GLU A 283 -7.84 -5.77 2.10
C GLU A 283 -8.87 -4.66 2.39
N LYS A 284 -9.34 -3.96 1.36
CA LYS A 284 -10.37 -2.92 1.51
C LYS A 284 -11.72 -3.45 1.99
N ASP A 285 -12.16 -4.59 1.47
CA ASP A 285 -13.40 -5.21 1.93
C ASP A 285 -13.28 -5.66 3.39
N MET A 286 -12.14 -6.24 3.78
CA MET A 286 -11.85 -6.61 5.17
C MET A 286 -11.90 -5.40 6.11
N GLU A 287 -11.24 -4.30 5.74
CA GLU A 287 -11.29 -3.04 6.50
C GLU A 287 -12.72 -2.54 6.65
N TRP A 288 -13.48 -2.52 5.55
CA TRP A 288 -14.87 -2.07 5.54
C TRP A 288 -15.81 -2.96 6.37
N GLN A 289 -15.67 -4.29 6.31
CA GLN A 289 -16.47 -5.19 7.17
C GLN A 289 -16.10 -5.04 8.65
N ALA A 290 -14.83 -4.79 8.97
CA ALA A 290 -14.41 -4.56 10.35
C ALA A 290 -14.98 -3.27 10.92
N GLU A 291 -15.07 -2.19 10.13
CA GLU A 291 -15.69 -0.93 10.55
C GLU A 291 -17.14 -1.12 10.99
N LYS A 292 -17.88 -2.05 10.37
CA LYS A 292 -19.26 -2.37 10.77
C LYS A 292 -19.37 -3.04 12.15
N LEU A 293 -18.28 -3.59 12.67
CA LEU A 293 -18.25 -4.13 14.03
C LEU A 293 -18.27 -3.03 15.08
N LEU A 294 -17.94 -1.78 14.70
CA LEU A 294 -17.76 -0.66 15.62
C LEU A 294 -19.09 0.01 15.99
N GLY A 295 -19.21 0.39 17.26
CA GLY A 295 -20.27 1.29 17.72
C GLY A 295 -19.94 2.77 17.46
N THR A 296 -20.94 3.64 17.61
CA THR A 296 -20.80 5.10 17.39
C THR A 296 -19.68 5.72 18.22
N ASP A 297 -19.56 5.34 19.51
CA ASP A 297 -18.52 5.86 20.40
C ASP A 297 -17.10 5.43 20.00
N GLN A 298 -16.97 4.26 19.36
CA GLN A 298 -15.70 3.76 18.85
C GLN A 298 -15.31 4.53 17.57
N LEU A 299 -16.26 4.74 16.66
CA LEU A 299 -16.04 5.55 15.45
C LEU A 299 -15.67 7.00 15.78
N ALA A 300 -16.19 7.55 16.89
CA ALA A 300 -15.84 8.89 17.36
C ALA A 300 -14.35 9.05 17.76
N ARG A 301 -13.61 7.95 17.97
CA ARG A 301 -12.15 7.99 18.22
C ARG A 301 -11.33 8.38 16.99
N GLY A 302 -11.95 8.44 15.82
CA GLY A 302 -11.30 8.75 14.56
C GLY A 302 -10.66 7.53 13.88
N PRO A 303 -10.03 7.74 12.71
CA PRO A 303 -9.49 6.66 11.89
C PRO A 303 -8.31 5.96 12.56
N LEU A 304 -8.09 4.70 12.19
CA LEU A 304 -6.91 3.95 12.61
C LEU A 304 -5.63 4.69 12.20
N PRO A 305 -4.68 4.96 13.12
CA PRO A 305 -3.44 5.65 12.78
C PRO A 305 -2.64 4.88 11.73
N ALA A 306 -2.25 5.57 10.65
CA ALA A 306 -1.48 4.98 9.57
C ALA A 306 -0.11 4.46 10.06
N VAL A 307 0.35 3.34 9.49
CA VAL A 307 1.70 2.80 9.75
C VAL A 307 2.75 3.71 9.14
N LEU A 308 3.84 3.94 9.86
CA LEU A 308 5.04 4.61 9.33
C LEU A 308 5.85 3.66 8.43
N THR A 309 5.28 3.29 7.28
CA THR A 309 5.99 2.59 6.21
C THR A 309 7.07 3.47 5.60
N GLU A 310 8.04 2.88 4.89
CA GLU A 310 9.08 3.66 4.19
C GLU A 310 8.47 4.69 3.24
N GLN A 311 7.48 4.26 2.44
CA GLN A 311 6.68 5.16 1.60
C GLN A 311 6.07 6.31 2.40
N ARG A 312 5.43 6.01 3.54
CA ARG A 312 4.76 7.01 4.36
C ARG A 312 5.72 8.02 4.96
N LYS A 313 6.93 7.60 5.34
CA LYS A 313 7.98 8.52 5.82
C LYS A 313 8.34 9.54 4.74
N ILE A 314 8.50 9.09 3.50
CA ILE A 314 8.83 9.97 2.37
C ILE A 314 7.68 10.93 2.05
N ASP A 315 6.44 10.45 2.13
CA ASP A 315 5.26 11.31 1.97
C ASP A 315 5.26 12.44 3.01
N LEU A 316 5.43 12.09 4.29
CA LEU A 316 5.47 13.07 5.38
C LEU A 316 6.66 14.03 5.25
N GLN A 317 7.86 13.52 4.93
CA GLN A 317 9.05 14.36 4.70
C GLN A 317 8.80 15.37 3.59
N THR A 318 8.16 14.96 2.49
CA THR A 318 7.79 15.84 1.38
C THR A 318 6.81 16.93 1.84
N MET A 319 5.77 16.55 2.58
CA MET A 319 4.78 17.48 3.12
C MET A 319 5.40 18.52 4.07
N TYR A 320 6.24 18.07 5.01
CA TYR A 320 6.95 18.94 5.94
C TYR A 320 7.95 19.85 5.24
N ALA A 321 8.75 19.32 4.31
CA ALA A 321 9.74 20.11 3.58
C ALA A 321 9.08 21.25 2.81
N LEU A 322 8.01 20.97 2.05
CA LEU A 322 7.25 21.98 1.31
C LEU A 322 6.65 23.05 2.23
N THR A 323 5.99 22.62 3.31
CA THR A 323 5.34 23.53 4.26
C THR A 323 6.34 24.42 4.98
N ILE A 324 7.43 23.85 5.51
CA ILE A 324 8.46 24.59 6.24
C ILE A 324 9.20 25.55 5.32
N ILE A 325 9.69 25.08 4.17
CA ILE A 325 10.44 25.93 3.21
C ILE A 325 9.55 27.05 2.69
N GLY A 326 8.31 26.75 2.31
CA GLY A 326 7.35 27.76 1.85
C GLY A 326 7.08 28.82 2.91
N SER A 327 6.88 28.41 4.17
CA SER A 327 6.66 29.33 5.30
C SER A 327 7.86 30.25 5.55
N LEU A 328 9.08 29.69 5.53
CA LEU A 328 10.33 30.44 5.69
C LEU A 328 10.54 31.46 4.57
N LEU A 329 10.23 31.09 3.32
CA LEU A 329 10.31 32.00 2.17
C LEU A 329 9.27 33.13 2.24
N ILE A 330 8.05 32.86 2.67
CA ILE A 330 7.02 33.92 2.85
C ILE A 330 7.45 34.89 3.95
N ALA A 331 7.81 34.35 5.12
CA ALA A 331 8.26 35.13 6.27
C ALA A 331 9.57 35.89 6.00
N GLY A 332 10.38 35.43 5.03
CA GLY A 332 11.72 35.94 4.79
C GLY A 332 12.66 35.65 5.96
N LEU A 333 12.55 34.44 6.54
CA LEU A 333 13.40 33.92 7.61
C LEU A 333 14.36 32.86 7.06
N PHE A 334 15.65 33.00 7.33
CA PHE A 334 16.74 32.21 6.75
C PHE A 334 16.62 32.09 5.21
N THR A 335 16.28 33.19 4.55
CA THR A 335 15.80 33.17 3.16
C THR A 335 16.74 32.45 2.19
N ARG A 336 18.05 32.64 2.33
CA ARG A 336 19.05 31.98 1.48
C ARG A 336 19.11 30.47 1.68
N LEU A 337 19.02 30.03 2.94
CA LEU A 337 19.01 28.61 3.28
C LEU A 337 17.68 27.96 2.83
N ALA A 338 16.56 28.63 3.06
CA ALA A 338 15.24 28.18 2.61
C ALA A 338 15.19 28.07 1.08
N ALA A 339 15.71 29.07 0.36
CA ALA A 339 15.77 29.05 -1.10
C ALA A 339 16.67 27.92 -1.63
N PHE A 340 17.83 27.69 -1.01
CA PHE A 340 18.74 26.61 -1.38
C PHE A 340 18.12 25.23 -1.12
N ALA A 341 17.51 25.03 0.06
CA ALA A 341 16.80 23.80 0.40
C ALA A 341 15.62 23.55 -0.55
N GLY A 342 14.86 24.59 -0.89
CA GLY A 342 13.77 24.50 -1.86
C GLY A 342 14.25 24.13 -3.27
N ALA A 343 15.36 24.71 -3.72
CA ALA A 343 15.97 24.37 -5.00
C ALA A 343 16.40 22.90 -5.04
N ILE A 344 17.03 22.39 -3.98
CA ILE A 344 17.41 20.97 -3.87
C ILE A 344 16.18 20.06 -3.85
N LEU A 345 15.13 20.44 -3.13
CA LEU A 345 13.90 19.65 -3.04
C LEU A 345 13.23 19.51 -4.42
N LEU A 346 13.04 20.62 -5.14
CA LEU A 346 12.43 20.61 -6.47
C LEU A 346 13.32 19.92 -7.51
N LEU A 347 14.64 20.07 -7.39
CA LEU A 347 15.59 19.33 -8.23
C LEU A 347 15.47 17.82 -7.98
N ASN A 348 15.28 17.37 -6.74
CA ASN A 348 15.05 15.95 -6.45
C ASN A 348 13.76 15.43 -7.10
N PHE A 349 12.70 16.23 -7.17
CA PHE A 349 11.51 15.85 -7.93
C PHE A 349 11.86 15.71 -9.41
N TYR A 350 12.49 16.71 -10.02
CA TYR A 350 12.93 16.63 -11.42
C TYR A 350 13.77 15.37 -11.71
N LEU A 351 14.72 15.03 -10.84
CA LEU A 351 15.61 13.87 -11.00
C LEU A 351 14.93 12.51 -10.82
N ALA A 352 13.79 12.45 -10.11
CA ALA A 352 13.02 11.22 -9.99
C ALA A 352 12.30 10.85 -11.29
N TYR A 353 11.90 11.85 -12.09
CA TYR A 353 11.20 11.63 -13.35
C TYR A 353 11.69 12.61 -14.42
N PRO A 354 12.95 12.49 -14.88
CA PRO A 354 13.51 13.41 -15.87
C PRO A 354 12.79 13.21 -17.22
N PRO A 355 12.38 14.29 -17.91
CA PRO A 355 11.66 14.21 -19.19
C PRO A 355 12.59 13.92 -20.39
N PHE A 356 13.63 13.10 -20.20
CA PHE A 356 14.67 12.80 -21.20
C PHE A 356 14.11 12.11 -22.46
N PRO A 357 14.72 12.29 -23.65
CA PRO A 357 14.29 11.59 -24.85
C PRO A 357 14.43 10.07 -24.64
N GLY A 358 13.42 9.30 -25.05
CA GLY A 358 13.40 7.84 -24.89
C GLY A 358 12.85 7.35 -23.55
N PHE A 359 12.40 8.23 -22.65
CA PHE A 359 11.69 7.83 -21.43
C PHE A 359 10.19 8.14 -21.53
N ALA A 360 9.38 7.40 -20.78
CA ALA A 360 7.95 7.69 -20.64
C ALA A 360 7.76 9.13 -20.12
N HIS A 361 6.73 9.82 -20.60
CA HIS A 361 6.44 11.18 -20.13
C HIS A 361 5.66 11.16 -18.82
N PRO A 362 5.98 12.08 -17.88
CA PRO A 362 5.25 12.14 -16.62
C PRO A 362 3.79 12.50 -16.90
N PRO A 363 2.82 11.98 -16.14
CA PRO A 363 1.43 12.38 -16.31
C PRO A 363 1.28 13.90 -16.08
N GLY A 364 0.77 14.62 -17.08
CA GLY A 364 0.64 16.09 -17.05
C GLY A 364 0.87 16.70 -18.43
N THR A 365 0.77 18.03 -18.54
CA THR A 365 0.84 18.77 -19.82
C THR A 365 2.23 19.34 -20.14
N GLU A 366 3.25 19.08 -19.32
CA GLU A 366 4.56 19.72 -19.43
C GLU A 366 5.67 18.69 -19.71
N HIS A 367 6.15 18.63 -20.96
CA HIS A 367 7.15 17.65 -21.41
C HIS A 367 8.40 18.29 -22.03
N SER A 368 8.69 19.54 -21.72
CA SER A 368 9.91 20.19 -22.21
C SER A 368 11.13 19.71 -21.42
N LEU A 369 12.11 19.17 -22.15
CA LEU A 369 13.42 18.73 -21.65
C LEU A 369 14.16 19.82 -20.88
N PHE A 370 14.16 21.00 -21.48
CA PHE A 370 15.04 22.10 -21.10
C PHE A 370 14.37 23.15 -20.24
N MET A 371 13.04 23.26 -20.29
CA MET A 371 12.32 24.29 -19.54
C MET A 371 10.92 23.82 -19.19
N ASN A 372 10.79 23.17 -18.04
CA ASN A 372 9.52 22.84 -17.39
C ASN A 372 9.31 23.73 -16.15
N LYS A 373 8.08 23.77 -15.62
CA LYS A 373 7.76 24.55 -14.42
C LYS A 373 8.70 24.29 -13.24
N LEU A 374 9.03 23.01 -12.99
CA LEU A 374 9.94 22.62 -11.91
C LEU A 374 11.34 23.25 -12.06
N LEU A 375 11.92 23.22 -13.26
CA LEU A 375 13.26 23.77 -13.49
C LEU A 375 13.26 25.30 -13.43
N ILE A 376 12.19 25.95 -13.90
CA ILE A 376 12.02 27.41 -13.76
C ILE A 376 12.00 27.77 -12.26
N GLU A 377 11.26 27.04 -11.43
CA GLU A 377 11.23 27.25 -9.98
C GLU A 377 12.59 27.02 -9.32
N VAL A 378 13.33 25.98 -9.72
CA VAL A 378 14.71 25.74 -9.26
C VAL A 378 15.62 26.91 -9.60
N LEU A 379 15.53 27.45 -10.82
CA LEU A 379 16.33 28.61 -11.25
C LEU A 379 15.98 29.87 -10.44
N MET A 380 14.69 30.13 -10.22
CA MET A 380 14.24 31.28 -9.42
C MET A 380 14.69 31.16 -7.96
N LEU A 381 14.57 29.98 -7.35
CA LEU A 381 15.07 29.73 -5.99
C LEU A 381 16.59 29.87 -5.91
N THR A 382 17.32 29.33 -6.89
CA THR A 382 18.79 29.47 -6.97
C THR A 382 19.19 30.94 -7.06
N MET A 383 18.48 31.75 -7.86
CA MET A 383 18.69 33.20 -7.92
C MET A 383 18.46 33.86 -6.54
N LEU A 384 17.43 33.46 -5.80
CA LEU A 384 17.14 33.97 -4.45
C LEU A 384 18.21 33.59 -3.40
N VAL A 385 19.00 32.54 -3.61
CA VAL A 385 20.14 32.20 -2.74
C VAL A 385 21.18 33.33 -2.73
N PHE A 386 21.43 33.95 -3.88
CA PHE A 386 22.46 34.97 -4.05
C PHE A 386 21.95 36.39 -3.75
N LEU A 387 20.63 36.60 -3.75
CA LEU A 387 20.02 37.91 -3.52
C LEU A 387 19.62 38.11 -2.05
N PRO A 388 19.86 39.29 -1.45
CA PRO A 388 19.53 39.55 -0.04
C PRO A 388 18.05 39.91 0.17
N THR A 389 17.11 39.21 -0.48
CA THR A 389 15.67 39.54 -0.44
C THR A 389 15.07 39.49 0.97
N GLY A 390 15.58 38.61 1.84
CA GLY A 390 15.21 38.56 3.26
C GLY A 390 15.61 39.81 4.05
N ARG A 391 16.72 40.47 3.69
CA ARG A 391 17.18 41.71 4.36
C ARG A 391 16.41 42.94 3.89
N TRP A 392 15.81 42.90 2.70
CA TRP A 392 15.01 44.02 2.19
C TRP A 392 13.62 44.06 2.83
N PHE A 393 12.92 42.92 2.85
CA PHE A 393 11.56 42.83 3.40
C PHE A 393 11.30 41.42 3.95
N GLY A 394 11.79 41.13 5.16
CA GLY A 394 11.67 39.83 5.82
C GLY A 394 12.18 39.85 7.26
N ILE A 395 11.89 38.80 8.02
CA ILE A 395 12.34 38.66 9.42
C ILE A 395 13.87 38.65 9.51
N ASP A 396 14.58 38.22 8.46
CA ASP A 396 16.05 38.30 8.36
C ASP A 396 16.60 39.73 8.59
N ALA A 397 15.84 40.77 8.23
CA ALA A 397 16.20 42.16 8.50
C ALA A 397 16.26 42.46 10.00
N MET A 398 15.31 41.93 10.79
CA MET A 398 15.24 42.11 12.24
C MET A 398 16.40 41.43 12.97
N PHE A 399 16.80 40.23 12.54
CA PHE A 399 17.99 39.58 13.10
C PHE A 399 19.27 40.31 12.72
N SER A 400 19.38 40.79 11.49
CA SER A 400 20.57 41.53 11.04
C SER A 400 20.77 42.87 11.77
N SER A 401 19.69 43.52 12.22
CA SER A 401 19.77 44.74 13.01
C SER A 401 20.19 44.47 14.46
N LEU A 402 19.76 43.33 15.05
CA LEU A 402 20.15 42.91 16.40
C LEU A 402 21.65 42.60 16.53
N PHE A 403 22.26 42.03 15.49
CA PHE A 403 23.68 41.65 15.50
C PHE A 403 24.62 42.71 14.90
N ARG A 404 24.09 43.90 14.55
CA ARG A 404 24.92 45.00 14.06
C ARG A 404 25.68 45.63 15.23
N LYS A 405 26.96 45.24 15.42
CA LYS A 405 27.87 45.94 16.35
C LYS A 405 27.79 47.44 16.06
N ARG A 406 27.40 48.25 17.05
CA ARG A 406 27.54 49.71 17.01
C ARG A 406 29.00 50.00 16.68
N LYS A 407 29.26 50.66 15.54
CA LYS A 407 30.58 51.28 15.32
C LYS A 407 30.82 52.26 16.48
N PRO A 408 32.03 52.32 17.07
CA PRO A 408 32.38 53.42 17.95
C PRO A 408 32.17 54.72 17.16
N ASP A 409 31.56 55.71 17.79
CA ASP A 409 31.44 57.05 17.25
C ASP A 409 32.85 57.67 17.31
N ASP A 410 33.59 57.59 16.21
CA ASP A 410 34.86 58.31 16.06
C ASP A 410 34.54 59.80 15.86
N ARG A 411 34.13 60.46 16.95
CA ARG A 411 34.13 61.90 17.11
C ARG A 411 35.09 62.26 18.23
N HIS A 412 36.35 62.46 17.86
CA HIS A 412 37.29 63.30 18.61
C HIS A 412 38.13 64.11 17.63
#